data_AF-A0A8H7RDF3-F1
#
_entry.id   AF-A0A8H7RDF3-F1
#
_cell.length_a   1.000
_cell.length_b   1.000
_cell.length_c   1.000
_cell.angle_alpha   90.00
_cell.angle_beta   90.00
_cell.angle_gamma   90.00
#
_symmetry.space_group_name_H-M   'P 1'
#
loop_
_entity.id
_entity.type
_entity.pdbx_description
1 polymer ?
#
loop_
_entity_poly.entity_id
_entity_poly.type
_entity_poly.pdbx_seq_one_letter_code
_entity_poly.pdbx_strand_id
1 'polypeptide(L)'
;MQATSALAILFPGNAMVNSLLATSYISIIPNLLLYFVPPNISPSTLNVLVNFAVGSLLGDVFLHLLPHAFNSHDHGHDEKHDAHHGHDAHHGHDAHHGDEYKSVLIGTGIFGGLFIFYAADKLMRAYCGKSGHDHHDHAHDHKKHDDVPDNKEKEVAASTYLNLLADFTHNLTDGIAMAASFYASPAIGATTAVAVFFHEIPHEVSDYAILIKSGFSKKSAMMAQFTTAIGAYIGTLIGIFIEEMAHQHEAHHHHGLFGTSMTWGDLVIPATAGGFIYIATVGVIPELLEAKTTSKLQPLKELVAMVIGMILMAGIAFTESHHH
;
A
#
# COMPACT_ATOMS: atom_id res chain seq x y z
N MET A 1 -1.13 -11.56 -29.23
CA MET A 1 -0.79 -13.00 -29.25
C MET A 1 0.68 -13.29 -28.91
N GLN A 2 1.66 -12.42 -29.19
CA GLN A 2 3.07 -12.66 -28.82
C GLN A 2 3.43 -12.33 -27.35
N ALA A 3 2.80 -11.31 -26.74
CA ALA A 3 3.11 -10.91 -25.35
C ALA A 3 2.69 -11.98 -24.31
N THR A 4 1.56 -12.66 -24.54
CA THR A 4 1.09 -13.77 -23.69
C THR A 4 2.04 -14.96 -23.69
N SER A 5 2.75 -15.21 -24.79
CA SER A 5 3.73 -16.30 -24.88
C SER A 5 5.01 -16.04 -24.09
N ALA A 6 5.44 -14.77 -23.99
CA ALA A 6 6.63 -14.40 -23.22
C ALA A 6 6.36 -14.45 -21.70
N LEU A 7 5.20 -13.95 -21.26
CA LEU A 7 4.80 -13.98 -19.85
C LEU A 7 4.52 -15.40 -19.34
N ALA A 8 4.03 -16.30 -20.21
CA ALA A 8 3.85 -17.71 -19.87
C ALA A 8 5.15 -18.44 -19.46
N ILE A 9 6.32 -17.93 -19.89
CA ILE A 9 7.62 -18.48 -19.47
C ILE A 9 7.91 -18.15 -18.00
N LEU A 10 7.47 -16.97 -17.54
CA LEU A 10 7.66 -16.52 -16.16
C LEU A 10 6.68 -17.21 -15.20
N PHE A 11 5.52 -17.64 -15.70
CA PHE A 11 4.44 -18.24 -14.92
C PHE A 11 4.00 -19.61 -15.49
N PRO A 12 4.87 -20.65 -15.41
CA PRO A 12 4.62 -21.94 -16.07
C PRO A 12 3.73 -22.90 -15.26
N GLY A 13 3.39 -22.55 -14.02
CA GLY A 13 2.67 -23.41 -13.09
C GLY A 13 1.15 -23.31 -13.21
N ASN A 14 0.47 -23.91 -12.23
CA ASN A 14 -0.95 -23.68 -11.98
C ASN A 14 -1.16 -22.34 -11.24
N ALA A 15 -2.41 -21.95 -11.02
CA ALA A 15 -2.75 -20.68 -10.38
C ALA A 15 -2.00 -20.48 -9.05
N MET A 16 -2.09 -21.45 -8.13
CA MET A 16 -1.37 -21.44 -6.85
C MET A 16 0.15 -21.20 -7.00
N VAL A 17 0.80 -21.99 -7.86
CA VAL A 17 2.26 -21.89 -8.07
C VAL A 17 2.63 -20.54 -8.67
N ASN A 18 1.84 -20.07 -9.64
CA ASN A 18 2.10 -18.79 -10.29
C ASN A 18 1.87 -17.60 -9.36
N SER A 19 0.86 -17.65 -8.48
CA SER A 19 0.65 -16.61 -7.47
C SER A 19 1.84 -16.53 -6.50
N LEU A 20 2.37 -17.66 -6.02
CA LEU A 20 3.55 -17.69 -5.15
C LEU A 20 4.84 -17.24 -5.87
N LEU A 21 5.00 -17.61 -7.15
CA LEU A 21 6.11 -17.13 -7.98
C LEU A 21 6.03 -15.63 -8.20
N ALA A 22 4.86 -15.11 -8.56
CA ALA A 22 4.62 -13.69 -8.73
C ALA A 22 4.91 -12.92 -7.45
N THR A 23 4.40 -13.39 -6.30
CA THR A 23 4.68 -12.83 -4.98
C THR A 23 6.19 -12.75 -4.73
N SER A 24 6.92 -13.81 -5.08
CA SER A 24 8.38 -13.82 -4.95
C SER A 24 9.06 -12.78 -5.85
N TYR A 25 8.56 -12.56 -7.07
CA TYR A 25 9.12 -11.55 -7.97
C TYR A 25 8.86 -10.13 -7.46
N ILE A 26 7.62 -9.83 -7.06
CA ILE A 26 7.23 -8.48 -6.61
C ILE A 26 7.88 -8.13 -5.26
N SER A 27 8.09 -9.10 -4.37
CA SER A 27 8.64 -8.81 -3.04
C SER A 27 10.18 -8.91 -2.97
N ILE A 28 10.81 -9.85 -3.69
CA ILE A 28 12.27 -10.05 -3.55
C ILE A 28 13.06 -9.13 -4.46
N ILE A 29 12.65 -9.01 -5.74
CA ILE A 29 13.48 -8.33 -6.75
C ILE A 29 13.56 -6.82 -6.47
N PRO A 30 12.45 -6.09 -6.27
CA PRO A 30 12.49 -4.67 -5.89
C PRO A 30 13.35 -4.39 -4.66
N ASN A 31 13.19 -5.19 -3.60
CA ASN A 31 14.04 -5.12 -2.40
C ASN A 31 15.54 -5.30 -2.69
N LEU A 32 15.91 -6.25 -3.56
CA LEU A 32 17.30 -6.45 -3.97
C LEU A 32 17.84 -5.28 -4.80
N LEU A 33 17.01 -4.57 -5.58
CA LEU A 33 17.44 -3.41 -6.34
C LEU A 33 17.94 -2.28 -5.43
N LEU A 34 17.46 -2.20 -4.19
CA LEU A 34 17.92 -1.24 -3.20
C LEU A 34 19.37 -1.47 -2.76
N TYR A 35 19.91 -2.67 -2.97
CA TYR A 35 21.33 -2.93 -2.77
C TYR A 35 22.21 -2.02 -3.67
N PHE A 36 21.70 -1.59 -4.82
CA PHE A 36 22.44 -0.69 -5.71
C PHE A 36 22.31 0.80 -5.33
N VAL A 37 21.41 1.15 -4.41
CA VAL A 37 21.29 2.52 -3.90
C VAL A 37 22.48 2.82 -2.99
N PRO A 38 23.28 3.88 -3.24
CA PRO A 38 24.48 4.15 -2.47
C PRO A 38 24.15 4.48 -1.00
N PRO A 39 24.92 3.97 -0.02
CA PRO A 39 24.63 4.19 1.41
C PRO A 39 24.91 5.62 1.89
N ASN A 40 25.83 6.35 1.23
CA ASN A 40 26.25 7.68 1.63
C ASN A 40 25.46 8.76 0.88
N ILE A 41 24.15 8.82 1.17
CA ILE A 41 23.24 9.79 0.55
C ILE A 41 23.40 11.13 1.28
N SER A 42 23.70 12.20 0.54
CA SER A 42 23.74 13.54 1.14
C SER A 42 22.34 13.94 1.65
N PRO A 43 22.22 14.76 2.72
CA PRO A 43 20.91 15.21 3.21
C PRO A 43 20.06 15.88 2.11
N SER A 44 20.71 16.62 1.21
CA SER A 44 20.07 17.25 0.04
C SER A 44 19.49 16.23 -0.93
N THR A 45 20.22 15.14 -1.20
CA THR A 45 19.76 14.05 -2.07
C THR A 45 18.68 13.23 -1.39
N LEU A 46 18.82 13.00 -0.08
CA LEU A 46 17.85 12.27 0.72
C LEU A 46 16.50 12.98 0.72
N ASN A 47 16.47 14.30 0.91
CA ASN A 47 15.22 15.06 0.81
C ASN A 47 14.58 14.96 -0.58
N VAL A 48 15.36 14.94 -1.66
CA VAL A 48 14.84 14.73 -3.02
C VAL A 48 14.22 13.35 -3.15
N LEU A 49 14.87 12.31 -2.63
CA LEU A 49 14.33 10.95 -2.62
C LEU A 49 13.05 10.83 -1.77
N VAL A 50 13.00 11.47 -0.59
CA VAL A 50 11.80 11.46 0.26
C VAL A 50 10.66 12.29 -0.36
N ASN A 51 10.94 13.34 -1.13
CA ASN A 51 9.89 14.04 -1.89
C ASN A 51 9.38 13.18 -3.06
N PHE A 52 10.27 12.49 -3.77
CA PHE A 52 9.86 11.45 -4.74
C PHE A 52 8.96 10.41 -4.07
N ALA A 53 9.35 9.95 -2.88
CA ALA A 53 8.63 8.97 -2.06
C ALA A 53 7.20 9.41 -1.71
N VAL A 54 7.04 10.64 -1.23
CA VAL A 54 5.72 11.21 -0.95
C VAL A 54 4.91 11.33 -2.23
N GLY A 55 5.55 11.68 -3.35
CA GLY A 55 4.91 11.78 -4.65
C GLY A 55 4.41 10.44 -5.19
N SER A 56 5.21 9.38 -5.11
CA SER A 56 4.78 8.02 -5.45
C SER A 56 3.68 7.55 -4.50
N LEU A 57 3.86 7.67 -3.18
CA LEU A 57 2.86 7.23 -2.20
C LEU A 57 1.48 7.91 -2.39
N LEU A 58 1.45 9.23 -2.59
CA LEU A 58 0.20 9.95 -2.87
C LEU A 58 -0.32 9.67 -4.28
N GLY A 59 0.56 9.50 -5.27
CA GLY A 59 0.20 9.11 -6.62
C GLY A 59 -0.50 7.76 -6.66
N ASP A 60 0.04 6.78 -5.95
CA ASP A 60 -0.56 5.45 -5.76
C ASP A 60 -1.95 5.58 -5.14
N VAL A 61 -2.07 6.25 -3.98
CA VAL A 61 -3.37 6.42 -3.33
C VAL A 61 -4.41 7.04 -4.26
N PHE A 62 -4.11 8.22 -4.82
CA PHE A 62 -5.13 9.00 -5.52
C PHE A 62 -5.40 8.52 -6.95
N LEU A 63 -4.42 7.91 -7.62
CA LEU A 63 -4.53 7.55 -9.03
C LEU A 63 -4.64 6.04 -9.25
N HIS A 64 -4.36 5.22 -8.25
CA HIS A 64 -4.45 3.76 -8.32
C HIS A 64 -5.42 3.19 -7.29
N LEU A 65 -5.12 3.27 -5.98
CA LEU A 65 -5.92 2.60 -4.93
C LEU A 65 -7.36 3.13 -4.82
N LEU A 66 -7.56 4.46 -4.83
CA LEU A 66 -8.89 5.03 -4.72
C LEU A 66 -9.75 4.73 -5.96
N PRO A 67 -9.31 5.00 -7.20
CA PRO A 67 -10.05 4.59 -8.38
C PRO A 67 -10.39 3.11 -8.38
N HIS A 68 -9.45 2.25 -7.99
CA HIS A 68 -9.70 0.82 -7.87
C HIS A 68 -10.82 0.53 -6.86
N ALA A 69 -10.74 1.07 -5.65
CA ALA A 69 -11.75 0.87 -4.61
C ALA A 69 -13.16 1.31 -5.01
N PHE A 70 -13.29 2.38 -5.79
CA PHE A 70 -14.59 2.86 -6.28
C PHE A 70 -15.13 2.04 -7.47
N ASN A 71 -14.25 1.45 -8.29
CA ASN A 71 -14.62 0.78 -9.53
C ASN A 71 -14.62 -0.77 -9.44
N SER A 72 -14.01 -1.37 -8.42
CA SER A 72 -13.77 -2.82 -8.31
C SER A 72 -15.02 -3.70 -8.18
N HIS A 73 -16.23 -3.14 -8.26
CA HIS A 73 -17.49 -3.83 -7.99
C HIS A 73 -18.56 -3.69 -9.07
N ASP A 74 -18.23 -3.16 -10.25
CA ASP A 74 -19.17 -3.14 -11.39
C ASP A 74 -19.06 -4.40 -12.28
N HIS A 75 -18.14 -5.33 -11.97
CA HIS A 75 -17.84 -6.50 -12.80
C HIS A 75 -18.27 -7.87 -12.23
N GLY A 76 -19.00 -7.87 -11.13
CA GLY A 76 -19.46 -9.12 -10.51
C GLY A 76 -20.91 -9.46 -10.84
N HIS A 77 -21.31 -9.59 -12.12
CA HIS A 77 -22.50 -10.34 -12.58
C HIS A 77 -22.58 -10.36 -14.13
N ASP A 78 -21.56 -10.87 -14.81
CA ASP A 78 -21.78 -11.46 -16.15
C ASP A 78 -21.60 -12.98 -16.01
N GLU A 79 -22.57 -13.61 -15.34
CA GLU A 79 -22.83 -15.01 -15.58
C GLU A 79 -23.10 -15.18 -17.08
N LYS A 80 -22.29 -16.02 -17.72
CA LYS A 80 -22.58 -16.52 -19.06
C LYS A 80 -23.90 -17.29 -19.03
N HIS A 81 -25.00 -16.59 -19.20
CA HIS A 81 -26.23 -17.19 -19.69
C HIS A 81 -26.05 -17.45 -21.18
N ASP A 82 -25.48 -18.60 -21.51
CA ASP A 82 -25.63 -19.16 -22.85
C ASP A 82 -27.12 -19.44 -23.09
N ALA A 83 -27.60 -18.87 -24.19
CA ALA A 83 -28.99 -18.67 -24.52
C ALA A 83 -29.72 -19.98 -24.88
N HIS A 84 -30.85 -20.26 -24.20
CA HIS A 84 -31.97 -21.01 -24.78
C HIS A 84 -33.34 -20.56 -24.21
N HIS A 85 -34.08 -19.82 -25.06
CA HIS A 85 -35.53 -19.73 -25.23
C HIS A 85 -36.49 -19.43 -24.05
N GLY A 86 -37.18 -18.28 -24.18
CA GLY A 86 -38.65 -18.25 -24.20
C GLY A 86 -39.40 -17.68 -22.99
N HIS A 87 -40.20 -16.65 -23.28
CA HIS A 87 -41.40 -16.16 -22.57
C HIS A 87 -41.30 -15.05 -21.51
N ASP A 88 -42.25 -14.13 -21.67
CA ASP A 88 -42.63 -12.94 -20.92
C ASP A 88 -42.74 -13.11 -19.40
N ALA A 89 -42.34 -12.10 -18.62
CA ALA A 89 -43.13 -11.50 -17.53
C ALA A 89 -42.27 -10.64 -16.56
N HIS A 90 -42.68 -9.37 -16.43
CA HIS A 90 -42.75 -8.56 -15.21
C HIS A 90 -41.48 -8.25 -14.36
N HIS A 91 -41.07 -6.98 -14.45
CA HIS A 91 -40.58 -6.07 -13.40
C HIS A 91 -40.05 -6.67 -12.08
N GLY A 92 -38.72 -6.62 -11.91
CA GLY A 92 -38.03 -6.51 -10.62
C GLY A 92 -37.20 -5.22 -10.63
N HIS A 93 -37.76 -4.14 -10.09
CA HIS A 93 -37.15 -2.81 -10.02
C HIS A 93 -36.39 -2.60 -8.69
N ASP A 94 -35.72 -3.64 -8.17
CA ASP A 94 -35.19 -3.65 -6.79
C ASP A 94 -33.66 -3.81 -6.68
N ALA A 95 -32.90 -3.55 -7.75
CA ALA A 95 -31.43 -3.65 -7.71
C ALA A 95 -30.70 -2.30 -7.50
N HIS A 96 -31.39 -1.16 -7.60
CA HIS A 96 -30.72 0.16 -7.61
C HIS A 96 -30.59 0.85 -6.23
N HIS A 97 -31.10 0.26 -5.14
CA HIS A 97 -31.02 0.87 -3.81
C HIS A 97 -29.79 0.46 -2.98
N GLY A 98 -29.04 -0.57 -3.41
CA GLY A 98 -27.86 -1.06 -2.68
C GLY A 98 -26.58 -0.24 -2.90
N ASP A 99 -26.48 0.52 -4.00
CA ASP A 99 -25.26 1.26 -4.34
C ASP A 99 -25.13 2.63 -3.66
N GLU A 100 -26.22 3.17 -3.11
CA GLU A 100 -26.23 4.51 -2.49
C GLU A 100 -25.25 4.59 -1.30
N TYR A 101 -25.06 3.48 -0.58
CA TYR A 101 -24.15 3.40 0.56
C TYR A 101 -22.75 2.89 0.20
N LYS A 102 -22.51 2.39 -1.03
CA LYS A 102 -21.21 1.84 -1.45
C LYS A 102 -20.10 2.88 -1.32
N SER A 103 -20.29 4.06 -1.92
CA SER A 103 -19.32 5.16 -1.81
C SER A 103 -19.13 5.63 -0.36
N VAL A 104 -20.19 5.58 0.46
CA VAL A 104 -20.12 5.90 1.89
C VAL A 104 -19.28 4.87 2.65
N LEU A 105 -19.43 3.58 2.34
CA LEU A 105 -18.63 2.50 2.94
C LEU A 105 -17.16 2.59 2.53
N ILE A 106 -16.86 2.86 1.26
CA ILE A 106 -15.50 3.13 0.80
C ILE A 106 -14.91 4.33 1.54
N GLY A 107 -15.64 5.45 1.60
CA GLY A 107 -15.24 6.63 2.36
C GLY A 107 -15.00 6.34 3.85
N THR A 108 -15.84 5.49 4.43
CA THR A 108 -15.70 5.02 5.82
C THR A 108 -14.46 4.15 5.99
N GLY A 109 -14.14 3.29 5.02
CA GLY A 109 -12.91 2.52 4.98
C GLY A 109 -11.67 3.41 4.95
N ILE A 110 -11.64 4.41 4.06
CA ILE A 110 -10.55 5.41 3.98
C ILE A 110 -10.38 6.14 5.31
N PHE A 111 -11.48 6.66 5.86
CA PHE A 111 -11.43 7.35 7.14
C PHE A 111 -11.01 6.42 8.28
N GLY A 112 -11.50 5.18 8.29
CA GLY A 112 -11.15 4.15 9.27
C GLY A 112 -9.65 3.84 9.25
N GLY A 113 -9.08 3.65 8.06
CA GLY A 113 -7.64 3.49 7.87
C GLY A 113 -6.84 4.66 8.40
N LEU A 114 -7.18 5.89 7.99
CA LEU A 114 -6.54 7.12 8.48
C LEU A 114 -6.63 7.21 10.02
N PHE A 115 -7.80 6.90 10.59
CA PHE A 115 -8.03 6.96 12.03
C PHE A 115 -7.25 5.88 12.79
N ILE A 116 -7.12 4.65 12.24
CA ILE A 116 -6.30 3.59 12.83
C ILE A 116 -4.84 4.04 12.91
N PHE A 117 -4.31 4.64 11.86
CA PHE A 117 -2.93 5.15 11.83
C PHE A 117 -2.73 6.33 12.78
N TYR A 118 -3.68 7.26 12.83
CA TYR A 118 -3.69 8.32 13.83
C TYR A 118 -3.73 7.77 15.27
N ALA A 119 -4.59 6.78 15.53
CA ALA A 119 -4.70 6.16 16.84
C ALA A 119 -3.41 5.44 17.21
N ALA A 120 -2.82 4.68 16.28
CA ALA A 120 -1.54 4.02 16.45
C ALA A 120 -0.43 5.04 16.76
N ASP A 121 -0.33 6.12 15.98
CA ASP A 121 0.63 7.21 16.21
C ASP A 121 0.48 7.82 17.60
N LYS A 122 -0.75 8.18 17.96
CA LYS A 122 -1.08 8.76 19.26
C LYS A 122 -0.76 7.82 20.42
N LEU A 123 -1.13 6.54 20.30
CA LEU A 123 -0.85 5.55 21.32
C LEU A 123 0.66 5.35 21.46
N MET A 124 1.39 5.23 20.36
CA MET A 124 2.84 5.10 20.40
C MET A 124 3.51 6.28 21.10
N ARG A 125 3.12 7.51 20.78
CA ARG A 125 3.64 8.72 21.46
C ARG A 125 3.29 8.73 22.94
N ALA A 126 2.11 8.25 23.32
CA ALA A 126 1.70 8.15 24.71
C ALA A 126 2.45 7.06 25.49
N TYR A 127 2.72 5.89 24.89
CA TYR A 127 3.40 4.77 25.54
C TYR A 127 4.92 4.92 25.55
N CYS A 128 5.54 5.38 24.45
CA CYS A 128 6.97 5.74 24.42
C CYS A 128 7.27 7.01 25.25
N GLY A 129 6.24 7.81 25.58
CA GLY A 129 6.34 8.96 26.47
C GLY A 129 6.42 8.64 27.97
N LYS A 130 6.12 7.41 28.39
CA LYS A 130 6.04 7.02 29.82
C LYS A 130 7.27 6.31 30.38
N SER A 131 8.28 6.02 29.57
CA SER A 131 9.48 5.28 30.02
C SER A 131 10.61 6.17 30.58
N GLY A 132 10.35 7.44 30.87
CA GLY A 132 11.28 8.33 31.55
C GLY A 132 10.60 8.97 32.75
N HIS A 133 11.22 8.84 33.94
CA HIS A 133 10.78 9.33 35.25
C HIS A 133 9.91 8.36 36.06
N ASP A 134 10.58 7.41 36.71
CA ASP A 134 10.26 7.01 38.08
C ASP A 134 11.51 6.42 38.76
N HIS A 135 12.50 7.28 39.07
CA HIS A 135 13.44 6.99 40.16
C HIS A 135 13.79 8.28 40.92
N HIS A 136 13.56 8.20 42.23
CA HIS A 136 13.67 9.23 43.24
C HIS A 136 15.10 9.76 43.50
N ASP A 137 15.17 11.07 43.75
CA ASP A 137 15.94 11.79 44.77
C ASP A 137 17.45 11.52 44.97
N HIS A 138 18.31 12.46 44.55
CA HIS A 138 18.91 13.50 45.41
C HIS A 138 20.08 14.27 44.73
N ALA A 139 19.98 15.60 44.80
CA ALA A 139 21.06 16.56 45.07
C ALA A 139 22.04 17.04 43.97
N HIS A 140 22.00 18.38 43.79
CA HIS A 140 23.04 19.35 43.43
C HIS A 140 23.54 19.50 41.98
N ASP A 141 23.13 20.66 41.44
CA ASP A 141 24.01 21.73 40.94
C ASP A 141 24.28 21.88 39.42
N HIS A 142 24.07 23.13 38.99
CA HIS A 142 24.36 23.81 37.72
C HIS A 142 24.61 23.01 36.42
N LYS A 143 23.65 23.09 35.49
CA LYS A 143 23.76 23.78 34.19
C LYS A 143 22.42 23.71 33.45
N LYS A 144 21.94 24.85 32.95
CA LYS A 144 20.87 24.88 31.94
C LYS A 144 21.41 24.23 30.66
N HIS A 145 21.02 23.00 30.41
CA HIS A 145 20.99 22.44 29.07
C HIS A 145 19.62 22.80 28.48
N ASP A 146 19.61 23.39 27.29
CA ASP A 146 18.42 23.48 26.45
C ASP A 146 18.07 22.08 25.96
N ASP A 147 17.38 21.30 26.79
CA ASP A 147 16.90 19.96 26.45
C ASP A 147 15.61 20.06 25.64
N VAL A 148 15.75 20.17 24.31
CA VAL A 148 14.70 19.82 23.35
C VAL A 148 15.21 18.81 22.29
N PRO A 149 15.56 17.54 22.64
CA PRO A 149 15.67 16.47 21.63
C PRO A 149 14.58 15.40 21.75
N ASP A 150 13.94 15.23 22.91
CA ASP A 150 13.16 14.03 23.22
C ASP A 150 11.87 13.89 22.38
N ASN A 151 11.23 15.00 21.99
CA ASN A 151 10.01 14.92 21.21
C ASN A 151 10.28 14.55 19.74
N LYS A 152 11.30 15.17 19.10
CA LYS A 152 11.61 14.94 17.67
C LYS A 152 12.05 13.50 17.39
N GLU A 153 12.88 12.91 18.25
CA GLU A 153 13.28 11.50 18.11
C GLU A 153 12.07 10.55 18.23
N LYS A 154 11.11 10.86 19.11
CA LYS A 154 9.87 10.10 19.26
C LYS A 154 8.93 10.23 18.07
N GLU A 155 8.83 11.41 17.45
CA GLU A 155 8.01 11.60 16.23
C GLU A 155 8.58 10.81 15.05
N VAL A 156 9.90 10.85 14.88
CA VAL A 156 10.62 10.12 13.83
C VAL A 156 10.47 8.61 14.02
N ALA A 157 10.61 8.12 15.26
CA ALA A 157 10.37 6.72 15.57
C ALA A 157 8.93 6.30 15.26
N ALA A 158 7.94 7.12 15.65
CA ALA A 158 6.53 6.82 15.38
C ALA A 158 6.20 6.76 13.88
N SER A 159 6.63 7.76 13.11
CA SER A 159 6.49 7.80 11.66
C SER A 159 7.10 6.55 10.99
N THR A 160 8.25 6.09 11.48
CA THR A 160 8.95 4.89 10.98
C THR A 160 8.14 3.61 11.16
N TYR A 161 7.62 3.35 12.37
CA TYR A 161 6.85 2.12 12.60
C TYR A 161 5.50 2.14 11.89
N LEU A 162 4.87 3.32 11.77
CA LEU A 162 3.65 3.47 10.98
C LEU A 162 3.94 3.20 9.51
N ASN A 163 5.05 3.70 8.96
CA ASN A 163 5.48 3.39 7.60
C ASN A 163 5.56 1.88 7.38
N LEU A 164 6.27 1.17 8.26
CA LEU A 164 6.40 -0.29 8.17
C LEU A 164 5.05 -1.03 8.28
N LEU A 165 4.13 -0.52 9.10
CA LEU A 165 2.79 -1.11 9.22
C LEU A 165 1.96 -0.93 7.94
N ALA A 166 2.02 0.25 7.33
CA ALA A 166 1.30 0.49 6.08
C ALA A 166 1.91 -0.30 4.93
N ASP A 167 3.24 -0.31 4.83
CA ASP A 167 3.98 -1.11 3.86
C ASP A 167 3.63 -2.61 4.00
N PHE A 168 3.62 -3.16 5.22
CA PHE A 168 3.15 -4.54 5.45
C PHE A 168 1.71 -4.78 4.98
N THR A 169 0.81 -3.82 5.22
CA THR A 169 -0.61 -3.94 4.85
C THR A 169 -0.83 -3.82 3.34
N HIS A 170 -0.02 -3.00 2.66
CA HIS A 170 -0.03 -2.87 1.20
C HIS A 170 0.51 -4.14 0.54
N ASN A 171 1.68 -4.60 0.99
CA ASN A 171 2.24 -5.89 0.60
C ASN A 171 1.21 -7.02 0.76
N LEU A 172 0.51 -7.05 1.90
CA LEU A 172 -0.58 -8.01 2.14
C LEU A 172 -1.67 -7.93 1.07
N THR A 173 -2.12 -6.73 0.68
CA THR A 173 -3.13 -6.56 -0.37
C THR A 173 -2.62 -6.98 -1.75
N ASP A 174 -1.36 -6.72 -2.09
CA ASP A 174 -0.77 -7.15 -3.36
C ASP A 174 -0.70 -8.66 -3.45
N GLY A 175 -0.37 -9.32 -2.35
CA GLY A 175 -0.41 -10.77 -2.25
C GLY A 175 -1.81 -11.35 -2.52
N ILE A 176 -2.84 -10.76 -1.89
CA ILE A 176 -4.24 -11.17 -2.15
C ILE A 176 -4.58 -10.98 -3.64
N ALA A 177 -4.16 -9.86 -4.24
CA ALA A 177 -4.38 -9.60 -5.66
C ALA A 177 -3.64 -10.60 -6.57
N MET A 178 -2.42 -11.04 -6.21
CA MET A 178 -1.70 -12.10 -6.93
C MET A 178 -2.47 -13.43 -6.92
N ALA A 179 -3.14 -13.77 -5.82
CA ALA A 179 -3.97 -14.96 -5.79
C ALA A 179 -5.21 -14.79 -6.69
N ALA A 180 -6.02 -13.77 -6.45
CA ALA A 180 -7.27 -13.53 -7.18
C ALA A 180 -7.06 -13.45 -8.70
N SER A 181 -6.01 -12.75 -9.14
CA SER A 181 -5.73 -12.55 -10.57
C SER A 181 -5.30 -13.83 -11.30
N PHE A 182 -4.47 -14.68 -10.71
CA PHE A 182 -4.04 -15.95 -11.32
C PHE A 182 -5.10 -17.03 -11.26
N TYR A 183 -5.97 -17.02 -10.25
CA TYR A 183 -7.16 -17.88 -10.20
C TYR A 183 -8.21 -17.43 -11.22
N ALA A 184 -8.32 -16.13 -11.51
CA ALA A 184 -9.17 -15.62 -12.59
C ALA A 184 -8.67 -16.07 -13.98
N SER A 185 -7.41 -15.79 -14.33
CA SER A 185 -6.76 -16.42 -15.49
C SER A 185 -5.24 -16.24 -15.49
N PRO A 186 -4.46 -17.13 -16.15
CA PRO A 186 -3.02 -16.95 -16.28
C PRO A 186 -2.60 -15.63 -16.96
N ALA A 187 -3.41 -15.12 -17.90
CA ALA A 187 -3.11 -13.88 -18.58
C ALA A 187 -3.28 -12.66 -17.67
N ILE A 188 -4.40 -12.60 -16.93
CA ILE A 188 -4.68 -11.52 -15.97
C ILE A 188 -3.63 -11.53 -14.86
N GLY A 189 -3.39 -12.69 -14.23
CA GLY A 189 -2.36 -12.81 -13.19
C GLY A 189 -0.98 -12.37 -13.65
N ALA A 190 -0.56 -12.76 -14.85
CA ALA A 190 0.74 -12.36 -15.38
C ALA A 190 0.84 -10.85 -15.66
N THR A 191 -0.22 -10.22 -16.17
CA THR A 191 -0.23 -8.77 -16.40
C THR A 191 -0.27 -8.00 -15.08
N THR A 192 -1.08 -8.45 -14.11
CA THR A 192 -1.14 -7.85 -12.76
C THR A 192 0.21 -7.97 -12.06
N ALA A 193 0.88 -9.14 -12.11
CA ALA A 193 2.21 -9.31 -11.53
C ALA A 193 3.26 -8.35 -12.10
N VAL A 194 3.21 -8.06 -13.41
CA VAL A 194 4.11 -7.09 -14.05
C VAL A 194 3.78 -5.67 -13.63
N ALA A 195 2.50 -5.29 -13.59
CA ALA A 195 2.08 -3.97 -13.12
C ALA A 195 2.52 -3.74 -11.67
N VAL A 196 2.24 -4.72 -10.80
CA VAL A 196 2.63 -4.73 -9.39
C VAL A 196 4.13 -4.65 -9.23
N PHE A 197 4.89 -5.48 -9.94
CA PHE A 197 6.36 -5.40 -9.93
C PHE A 197 6.89 -3.99 -10.22
N PHE A 198 6.28 -3.28 -11.18
CA PHE A 198 6.71 -1.92 -11.51
C PHE A 198 6.24 -0.87 -10.51
N HIS A 199 5.13 -1.07 -9.79
CA HIS A 199 4.74 -0.15 -8.71
C HIS A 199 5.52 -0.40 -7.41
N GLU A 200 5.98 -1.63 -7.18
CA GLU A 200 6.78 -1.97 -6.00
C GLU A 200 8.14 -1.27 -6.02
N ILE A 201 8.76 -1.06 -7.18
CA ILE A 201 10.06 -0.38 -7.27
C ILE A 201 10.00 1.05 -6.69
N PRO A 202 9.04 1.91 -7.10
CA PRO A 202 8.78 3.18 -6.45
C PRO A 202 8.53 3.06 -4.96
N HIS A 203 7.64 2.17 -4.51
CA HIS A 203 7.30 2.00 -3.09
C HIS A 203 8.52 1.62 -2.25
N GLU A 204 9.31 0.63 -2.68
CA GLU A 204 10.54 0.20 -2.02
C GLU A 204 11.62 1.28 -1.95
N VAL A 205 11.74 2.11 -2.99
CA VAL A 205 12.63 3.29 -2.94
C VAL A 205 12.10 4.35 -1.98
N SER A 206 10.77 4.46 -1.88
CA SER A 206 10.07 5.43 -1.03
C SER A 206 10.27 5.11 0.44
N ASP A 207 9.96 3.88 0.82
CA ASP A 207 10.08 3.38 2.19
C ASP A 207 11.54 3.35 2.62
N TYR A 208 12.45 2.95 1.73
CA TYR A 208 13.89 2.99 2.00
C TYR A 208 14.34 4.42 2.32
N ALA A 209 13.92 5.41 1.53
CA ALA A 209 14.29 6.79 1.76
C ALA A 209 13.77 7.32 3.11
N ILE A 210 12.55 6.94 3.50
CA ILE A 210 11.95 7.27 4.80
C ILE A 210 12.77 6.62 5.93
N LEU A 211 13.08 5.32 5.83
CA LEU A 211 13.85 4.58 6.85
C LEU A 211 15.27 5.15 7.02
N ILE A 212 15.97 5.46 5.93
CA ILE A 212 17.30 6.09 5.99
C ILE A 212 17.22 7.46 6.65
N LYS A 213 16.19 8.26 6.34
CA LYS A 213 15.98 9.57 6.97
C LYS A 213 15.69 9.46 8.46
N SER A 214 14.99 8.41 8.87
CA SER A 214 14.77 8.06 10.28
C SER A 214 16.00 7.50 11.00
N GLY A 215 17.16 7.41 10.33
CA GLY A 215 18.42 6.99 10.92
C GLY A 215 18.73 5.50 10.81
N PHE A 216 17.95 4.72 10.06
CA PHE A 216 18.28 3.32 9.83
C PHE A 216 19.57 3.22 9.01
N SER A 217 20.42 2.25 9.36
CA SER A 217 21.50 1.85 8.46
C SER A 217 20.92 1.22 7.20
N LYS A 218 21.64 1.28 6.07
CA LYS A 218 21.21 0.62 4.82
C LYS A 218 20.79 -0.83 5.02
N LYS A 219 21.57 -1.59 5.79
CA LYS A 219 21.25 -3.00 6.08
C LYS A 219 19.96 -3.11 6.89
N SER A 220 19.79 -2.26 7.91
CA SER A 220 18.57 -2.27 8.73
C SER A 220 17.33 -1.89 7.92
N ALA A 221 17.43 -0.89 7.05
CA ALA A 221 16.32 -0.46 6.19
C ALA A 221 15.89 -1.59 5.24
N MET A 222 16.85 -2.20 4.55
CA MET A 222 16.56 -3.34 3.67
C MET A 222 15.97 -4.54 4.43
N MET A 223 16.47 -4.86 5.63
CA MET A 223 15.93 -5.96 6.43
C MET A 223 14.50 -5.67 6.91
N ALA A 224 14.18 -4.42 7.22
CA ALA A 224 12.84 -4.02 7.61
C ALA A 224 11.84 -4.21 6.46
N GLN A 225 12.22 -3.84 5.23
CA GLN A 225 11.37 -4.05 4.05
C GLN A 225 11.24 -5.52 3.65
N PHE A 226 12.31 -6.32 3.78
CA PHE A 226 12.16 -7.78 3.68
C PHE A 226 11.21 -8.37 4.73
N THR A 227 11.05 -7.70 5.88
CA THR A 227 10.11 -8.13 6.91
C THR A 227 8.67 -7.75 6.55
N THR A 228 8.44 -6.58 5.96
CA THR A 228 7.11 -6.15 5.50
C THR A 228 6.64 -6.94 4.28
N ALA A 229 7.57 -7.33 3.39
CA ALA A 229 7.36 -8.27 2.29
C ALA A 229 6.79 -9.65 2.69
N ILE A 230 6.94 -10.07 3.96
CA ILE A 230 6.26 -11.27 4.48
C ILE A 230 4.74 -11.10 4.39
N GLY A 231 4.25 -9.87 4.52
CA GLY A 231 2.85 -9.50 4.31
C GLY A 231 2.32 -10.01 2.98
N ALA A 232 3.08 -9.83 1.89
CA ALA A 232 2.67 -10.31 0.56
C ALA A 232 2.50 -11.82 0.51
N TYR A 233 3.41 -12.60 1.10
CA TYR A 233 3.22 -14.05 1.19
C TYR A 233 2.01 -14.44 2.02
N ILE A 234 1.78 -13.77 3.15
CA ILE A 234 0.59 -14.01 3.97
C ILE A 234 -0.67 -13.71 3.15
N GLY A 235 -0.69 -12.60 2.41
CA GLY A 235 -1.78 -12.17 1.57
C GLY A 235 -2.09 -13.16 0.46
N THR A 236 -1.06 -13.62 -0.23
CA THR A 236 -1.17 -14.64 -1.28
C THR A 236 -1.73 -15.95 -0.72
N LEU A 237 -1.28 -16.38 0.44
CA LEU A 237 -1.80 -17.59 1.08
C LEU A 237 -3.27 -17.44 1.49
N ILE A 238 -3.65 -16.26 2.01
CA ILE A 238 -5.05 -15.95 2.32
C ILE A 238 -5.90 -15.97 1.05
N GLY A 239 -5.44 -15.31 -0.02
CA GLY A 239 -6.16 -15.26 -1.29
C GLY A 239 -6.29 -16.64 -1.93
N ILE A 240 -5.23 -17.45 -1.95
CA ILE A 240 -5.29 -18.85 -2.42
C ILE A 240 -6.32 -19.63 -1.61
N PHE A 241 -6.31 -19.49 -0.28
CA PHE A 241 -7.26 -20.19 0.58
C PHE A 241 -8.70 -19.79 0.26
N ILE A 242 -8.96 -18.48 0.04
CA ILE A 242 -10.29 -17.98 -0.33
C ILE A 242 -10.74 -18.57 -1.67
N GLU A 243 -9.90 -18.51 -2.71
CA GLU A 243 -10.22 -19.00 -4.05
C GLU A 243 -10.44 -20.53 -4.08
N GLU A 244 -9.60 -21.29 -3.38
CA GLU A 244 -9.76 -22.75 -3.28
C GLU A 244 -11.03 -23.16 -2.52
N MET A 245 -11.39 -22.43 -1.45
CA MET A 245 -12.64 -22.66 -0.72
C MET A 245 -13.87 -22.31 -1.57
N ALA A 246 -13.79 -21.24 -2.35
CA ALA A 246 -14.84 -20.81 -3.28
C ALA A 246 -15.05 -21.83 -4.41
N HIS A 247 -13.98 -22.39 -4.99
CA HIS A 247 -14.09 -23.44 -6.00
C HIS A 247 -14.69 -24.75 -5.48
N GLN A 248 -14.63 -25.01 -4.17
CA GLN A 248 -15.21 -26.20 -3.55
C GLN A 248 -16.68 -26.03 -3.12
N HIS A 249 -17.15 -24.80 -2.97
CA HIS A 249 -18.52 -24.49 -2.56
C HIS A 249 -19.17 -23.55 -3.58
N GLU A 250 -19.95 -24.10 -4.52
CA GLU A 250 -20.87 -23.27 -5.30
C GLU A 250 -21.87 -22.60 -4.34
N ALA A 251 -21.73 -21.27 -4.25
CA ALA A 251 -22.72 -20.28 -3.83
C ALA A 251 -23.38 -20.45 -2.45
N HIS A 252 -22.80 -19.81 -1.44
CA HIS A 252 -23.61 -19.18 -0.40
C HIS A 252 -23.64 -17.66 -0.63
N HIS A 253 -24.84 -17.13 -0.82
CA HIS A 253 -25.11 -15.70 -0.92
C HIS A 253 -24.53 -14.98 0.31
N HIS A 254 -23.39 -14.32 0.13
CA HIS A 254 -22.88 -13.41 1.14
C HIS A 254 -23.79 -12.18 1.17
N HIS A 255 -24.52 -11.98 2.26
CA HIS A 255 -25.17 -10.70 2.52
C HIS A 255 -24.07 -9.66 2.69
N GLY A 256 -23.89 -8.79 1.69
CA GLY A 256 -22.92 -7.71 1.81
C GLY A 256 -23.32 -6.68 2.87
N LEU A 257 -22.36 -5.84 3.22
CA LEU A 257 -22.43 -4.91 4.33
C LEU A 257 -23.55 -3.90 4.11
N PHE A 258 -24.45 -3.78 5.08
CA PHE A 258 -25.54 -2.80 5.07
C PHE A 258 -26.41 -2.84 3.80
N GLY A 259 -26.56 -4.02 3.18
CA GLY A 259 -27.34 -4.18 1.95
C GLY A 259 -26.61 -3.79 0.66
N THR A 260 -25.31 -3.48 0.75
CA THR A 260 -24.44 -3.29 -0.43
C THR A 260 -23.85 -4.63 -0.88
N SER A 261 -23.18 -4.66 -2.04
CA SER A 261 -22.37 -5.82 -2.49
C SER A 261 -21.02 -5.94 -1.78
N MET A 262 -20.60 -4.91 -1.04
CA MET A 262 -19.28 -4.89 -0.39
C MET A 262 -19.22 -5.85 0.80
N THR A 263 -18.05 -6.46 1.00
CA THR A 263 -17.68 -7.28 2.15
C THR A 263 -16.64 -6.55 3.01
N TRP A 264 -16.32 -7.12 4.18
CA TRP A 264 -15.23 -6.58 5.01
C TRP A 264 -13.86 -6.60 4.31
N GLY A 265 -13.64 -7.55 3.39
CA GLY A 265 -12.40 -7.63 2.60
C GLY A 265 -12.27 -6.43 1.65
N ASP A 266 -13.38 -5.97 1.09
CA ASP A 266 -13.41 -4.82 0.17
C ASP A 266 -13.07 -3.48 0.84
N LEU A 267 -13.07 -3.44 2.17
CA LEU A 267 -12.67 -2.26 2.95
C LEU A 267 -11.17 -2.19 3.25
N VAL A 268 -10.41 -3.25 2.95
CA VAL A 268 -8.96 -3.29 3.21
C VAL A 268 -8.22 -2.28 2.34
N ILE A 269 -8.47 -2.26 1.02
CA ILE A 269 -7.83 -1.29 0.11
C ILE A 269 -8.16 0.16 0.49
N PRO A 270 -9.45 0.55 0.67
CA PRO A 270 -9.80 1.85 1.23
C PRO A 270 -9.05 2.19 2.51
N ALA A 271 -8.97 1.26 3.47
CA ALA A 271 -8.27 1.48 4.74
C ALA A 271 -6.76 1.66 4.55
N THR A 272 -6.10 0.87 3.69
CA THR A 272 -4.68 1.05 3.34
C THR A 272 -4.44 2.43 2.73
N ALA A 273 -5.30 2.86 1.78
CA ALA A 273 -5.23 4.19 1.19
C ALA A 273 -5.34 5.31 2.25
N GLY A 274 -6.25 5.16 3.22
CA GLY A 274 -6.36 6.06 4.36
C GLY A 274 -5.10 6.13 5.23
N GLY A 275 -4.48 4.98 5.50
CA GLY A 275 -3.21 4.88 6.24
C GLY A 275 -2.04 5.57 5.52
N PHE A 276 -1.92 5.36 4.21
CA PHE A 276 -0.92 6.04 3.38
C PHE A 276 -1.12 7.56 3.30
N ILE A 277 -2.37 8.03 3.23
CA ILE A 277 -2.66 9.48 3.35
C ILE A 277 -2.13 10.00 4.68
N TYR A 278 -2.35 9.28 5.79
CA TYR A 278 -1.84 9.70 7.10
C TYR A 278 -0.31 9.79 7.12
N ILE A 279 0.39 8.75 6.66
CA ILE A 279 1.86 8.73 6.62
C ILE A 279 2.40 9.88 5.77
N ALA A 280 1.87 10.05 4.55
CA ALA A 280 2.32 11.11 3.65
C ALA A 280 2.08 12.49 4.26
N THR A 281 0.85 12.78 4.70
CA THR A 281 0.42 14.14 5.05
C THR A 281 0.76 14.56 6.47
N VAL A 282 0.79 13.63 7.42
CA VAL A 282 1.07 13.90 8.84
C VAL A 282 2.47 13.43 9.21
N GLY A 283 2.91 12.29 8.67
CA GLY A 283 4.21 11.69 9.02
C GLY A 283 5.41 12.32 8.31
N VAL A 284 5.30 12.64 7.01
CA VAL A 284 6.47 12.96 6.17
C VAL A 284 6.47 14.41 5.65
N ILE A 285 5.36 14.90 5.08
CA ILE A 285 5.29 16.25 4.49
C ILE A 285 5.67 17.36 5.48
N PRO A 286 5.19 17.39 6.74
CA PRO A 286 5.55 18.46 7.67
C PRO A 286 7.06 18.53 7.90
N GLU A 287 7.72 17.38 8.02
CA GLU A 287 9.16 17.29 8.19
C GLU A 287 9.94 17.77 6.95
N LEU A 288 9.41 17.50 5.74
CA LEU A 288 9.99 18.00 4.49
C LEU A 288 9.88 19.52 4.37
N LEU A 289 8.75 20.10 4.80
CA LEU A 289 8.54 21.55 4.77
C LEU A 289 9.43 22.29 5.79
N GLU A 290 9.79 21.64 6.90
CA GLU A 290 10.72 22.19 7.90
C GLU A 290 12.21 21.94 7.56
N ALA A 291 12.50 21.11 6.56
CA ALA A 291 13.87 20.74 6.23
C ALA A 291 14.70 21.95 5.77
N LYS A 292 15.92 22.09 6.31
CA LYS A 292 16.81 23.20 5.94
C LYS A 292 17.27 23.05 4.49
N THR A 293 17.03 24.08 3.68
CA THR A 293 17.47 24.12 2.29
C THR A 293 18.97 24.36 2.19
N THR A 294 19.68 23.53 1.43
CA THR A 294 21.13 23.67 1.17
C THR A 294 21.42 24.69 0.07
N SER A 295 20.47 24.95 -0.82
CA SER A 295 20.59 25.88 -1.95
C SER A 295 19.23 26.44 -2.36
N LYS A 296 19.22 27.57 -3.09
CA LYS A 296 17.98 28.21 -3.58
C LYS A 296 17.16 27.33 -4.55
N LEU A 297 17.82 26.38 -5.23
CA LEU A 297 17.17 25.45 -6.17
C LEU A 297 16.71 24.15 -5.51
N GLN A 298 17.02 23.94 -4.23
CA GLN A 298 16.69 22.70 -3.54
C GLN A 298 15.19 22.42 -3.50
N PRO A 299 14.32 23.38 -3.12
CA PRO A 299 12.86 23.14 -3.11
C PRO A 299 12.30 22.80 -4.50
N LEU A 300 12.88 23.38 -5.55
CA LEU A 300 12.45 23.07 -6.93
C LEU A 300 12.81 21.64 -7.31
N LYS A 301 14.00 21.15 -6.92
CA LYS A 301 14.40 19.75 -7.17
C LYS A 301 13.49 18.77 -6.43
N GLU A 302 13.17 19.08 -5.18
CA GLU A 302 12.26 18.32 -4.33
C GLU A 302 10.85 18.25 -4.94
N LEU A 303 10.29 19.40 -5.35
CA LEU A 303 8.98 19.44 -6.00
C LEU A 303 8.97 18.68 -7.33
N VAL A 304 10.00 18.83 -8.16
CA VAL A 304 10.13 18.09 -9.42
C VAL A 304 10.19 16.58 -9.14
N ALA A 305 10.93 16.15 -8.12
CA ALA A 305 11.00 14.75 -7.74
C ALA A 305 9.65 14.20 -7.27
N MET A 306 8.89 14.96 -6.47
CA MET A 306 7.53 14.61 -6.07
C MET A 306 6.61 14.45 -7.28
N VAL A 307 6.67 15.38 -8.24
CA VAL A 307 5.87 15.29 -9.48
C VAL A 307 6.27 14.09 -10.33
N ILE A 308 7.57 13.77 -10.41
CA ILE A 308 8.04 12.56 -11.10
C ILE A 308 7.47 11.30 -10.45
N GLY A 309 7.47 11.21 -9.11
CA GLY A 309 6.84 10.11 -8.38
C GLY A 309 5.36 9.95 -8.72
N MET A 310 4.60 11.06 -8.69
CA MET A 310 3.17 11.06 -9.04
C MET A 310 2.92 10.63 -10.50
N ILE A 311 3.69 11.16 -11.46
CA ILE A 311 3.55 10.82 -12.89
C ILE A 311 3.89 9.36 -13.14
N LEU A 312 4.90 8.83 -12.45
CA LEU A 312 5.28 7.43 -12.58
C LEU A 312 4.13 6.53 -12.12
N MET A 313 3.53 6.80 -10.96
CA MET A 313 2.37 6.04 -10.48
C MET A 313 1.15 6.20 -11.38
N ALA A 314 0.90 7.40 -11.89
CA ALA A 314 -0.14 7.63 -12.90
C ALA A 314 0.10 6.75 -14.14
N GLY A 315 1.34 6.70 -14.63
CA GLY A 315 1.72 5.88 -15.78
C GLY A 315 1.43 4.40 -15.56
N ILE A 316 1.79 3.87 -14.38
CA ILE A 316 1.52 2.47 -14.03
C ILE A 316 0.01 2.21 -13.96
N ALA A 317 -0.74 3.06 -13.25
CA ALA A 317 -2.19 2.94 -13.13
C ALA A 317 -2.90 2.97 -14.51
N PHE A 318 -2.47 3.86 -15.41
CA PHE A 318 -3.00 3.89 -16.77
C PHE A 318 -2.66 2.63 -17.55
N THR A 319 -1.44 2.09 -17.43
CA THR A 319 -1.09 0.84 -18.12
C THR A 319 -1.90 -0.36 -17.63
N GLU A 320 -2.22 -0.42 -16.34
CA GLU A 320 -3.01 -1.49 -15.75
C GLU A 320 -4.48 -1.43 -16.18
N SER A 321 -5.08 -0.23 -16.19
CA SER A 321 -6.47 -0.04 -16.63
C SER A 321 -6.74 -0.43 -18.10
N HIS A 322 -5.71 -0.53 -18.95
CA HIS A 322 -5.85 -0.97 -20.35
C HIS A 322 -5.77 -2.50 -20.50
N HIS A 323 -5.45 -3.23 -19.44
CA HIS A 323 -5.27 -4.69 -19.43
C HIS A 323 -6.36 -5.45 -18.66
N HIS A 324 -7.25 -4.74 -17.96
CA HIS A 324 -8.55 -5.23 -17.48
C HIS A 324 -9.62 -5.06 -18.56
#